data_AF-A0A956CKM6-F1
#
_entry.id   AF-A0A956CKM6-F1
#
_cell.length_a   1.000
_cell.length_b   1.000
_cell.length_c   1.000
_cell.angle_alpha   90.00
_cell.angle_beta   90.00
_cell.angle_gamma   90.00
#
_symmetry.space_group_name_H-M   'P 1'
#
loop_
_entity.id
_entity.type
_entity.pdbx_description
1 polymer ?
#
loop_
_entity_poly.entity_id
_entity_poly.type
_entity_poly.pdbx_seq_one_letter_code
_entity_poly.pdbx_strand_id
1 'polypeptide(L)'
;SLRATFDATRGTEGVQAAVGIVVQMILASPSFLYVYDSLPDGAGSGDVVRRSGTEIITRLSLSLWNTLPDVDLIARAESGEFDEDAPVDGLIDEMLDDARAEGGFRRFYEQWLGITSLLHESRDGDYAVYPRPYELGQDLVSSLDAYVDDIMWSSGGGVRELFLSDFVYVNDNLAVTLALPPVEGTELARMDSVPNRLGLLTQPAFLVAHAVQTRSDPVRRGKAIRERFLCGTLPPPTVAVNLGTRDTTGLTTRQILQQEHLTEDACAGCHRLMDPLGFGLENFDQLGAFRADEQDIPIDATGNILDGGDAEGDFDGYKELAGKLADSANVEFCVARHYFRYEAGRLQTAQEEEAILNALESSTAQGSSLRAMVRELSRVNSMRYHRVE
;
A
#
# COMPACT_ATOMS: atom_id res chain seq x y z
N SER A 1 20.06 5.01 34.81
CA SER A 1 19.79 5.84 33.62
C SER A 1 20.90 5.61 32.61
N LEU A 2 20.64 5.85 31.31
CA LEU A 2 21.65 5.71 30.26
C LEU A 2 22.94 6.49 30.57
N ARG A 3 22.80 7.70 31.12
CA ARG A 3 23.93 8.53 31.56
C ARG A 3 24.75 7.90 32.68
N ALA A 4 24.10 7.33 33.70
CA ALA A 4 24.80 6.64 34.79
C ALA A 4 25.56 5.39 34.28
N THR A 5 24.95 4.62 33.37
CA THR A 5 25.63 3.48 32.73
C THR A 5 26.83 3.95 31.91
N PHE A 6 26.67 5.01 31.10
CA PHE A 6 27.77 5.60 30.33
C PHE A 6 28.94 6.01 31.23
N ASP A 7 28.68 6.78 32.28
CA ASP A 7 29.71 7.29 33.18
C ASP A 7 30.44 6.17 33.93
N ALA A 8 29.71 5.13 34.35
CA ALA A 8 30.28 3.96 35.00
C ALA A 8 31.19 3.15 34.04
N THR A 9 30.68 2.76 32.87
CA THR A 9 31.45 1.98 31.89
C THR A 9 32.63 2.77 31.33
N ARG A 10 32.49 4.09 31.15
CA ARG A 10 33.59 4.95 30.68
C ARG A 10 34.75 4.94 31.67
N GLY A 11 34.46 4.88 32.97
CA GLY A 11 35.46 4.85 34.03
C GLY A 11 36.25 3.53 34.11
N THR A 12 35.67 2.41 33.65
CA THR A 12 36.27 1.07 33.79
C THR A 12 36.79 0.50 32.47
N GLU A 13 36.08 0.70 31.36
CA GLU A 13 36.29 0.04 30.07
C GLU A 13 36.52 1.03 28.92
N GLY A 14 36.50 2.32 29.21
CA GLY A 14 36.75 3.39 28.25
C GLY A 14 35.52 3.81 27.46
N VAL A 15 35.69 4.87 26.66
CA VAL A 15 34.57 5.58 26.00
C VAL A 15 33.86 4.70 24.96
N GLN A 16 34.59 3.93 24.15
CA GLN A 16 33.99 3.09 23.10
C GLN A 16 33.09 2.01 23.69
N ALA A 17 33.52 1.33 24.75
CA ALA A 17 32.70 0.34 25.45
C ALA A 17 31.45 0.99 26.07
N ALA A 18 31.60 2.17 26.67
CA ALA A 18 30.48 2.92 27.24
C ALA A 18 29.44 3.31 26.19
N VAL A 19 29.87 3.80 25.02
CA VAL A 19 28.97 4.07 23.90
C VAL A 19 28.29 2.78 23.44
N GLY A 20 29.05 1.70 23.27
CA GLY A 20 28.52 0.41 22.82
C GLY A 20 27.41 -0.12 23.73
N ILE A 21 27.63 -0.11 25.06
CA ILE A 21 26.62 -0.56 26.04
C ILE A 21 25.39 0.34 26.01
N VAL A 22 25.56 1.66 25.96
CA VAL A 22 24.41 2.58 25.89
C VAL A 22 23.58 2.36 24.64
N VAL A 23 24.23 2.21 23.48
CA VAL A 23 23.53 1.91 22.22
C VAL A 23 22.81 0.56 22.31
N GLN A 24 23.45 -0.49 22.84
CA GLN A 24 22.80 -1.79 23.06
C GLN A 24 21.57 -1.67 23.96
N MET A 25 21.66 -0.91 25.06
CA MET A 25 20.52 -0.67 25.95
C MET A 25 19.39 0.07 25.26
N ILE A 26 19.70 1.06 24.41
CA ILE A 26 18.70 1.78 23.62
C ILE A 26 18.02 0.80 22.65
N LEU A 27 18.80 0.07 21.84
CA LEU A 27 18.28 -0.86 20.83
C LEU A 27 17.49 -2.03 21.43
N ALA A 28 17.78 -2.42 22.67
CA ALA A 28 17.06 -3.47 23.39
C ALA A 28 15.89 -2.95 24.25
N SER A 29 15.69 -1.62 24.33
CA SER A 29 14.62 -1.02 25.14
C SER A 29 13.25 -1.25 24.49
N PRO A 30 12.22 -1.65 25.25
CA PRO A 30 10.85 -1.67 24.76
C PRO A 30 10.39 -0.32 24.21
N SER A 31 10.79 0.81 24.82
CA SER A 31 10.46 2.16 24.33
C SER A 31 11.13 2.53 23.01
N PHE A 32 12.16 1.78 22.59
CA PHE A 32 12.76 1.92 21.25
C PHE A 32 12.09 0.99 20.23
N LEU A 33 11.76 -0.23 20.66
CA LEU A 33 11.21 -1.27 19.79
C LEU A 33 9.71 -1.14 19.53
N TYR A 34 8.97 -0.50 20.43
CA TYR A 34 7.52 -0.42 20.38
C TYR A 34 7.03 1.01 20.56
N VAL A 35 6.03 1.37 19.76
CA VAL A 35 5.16 2.52 20.01
C VAL A 35 3.97 2.00 20.80
N TYR A 36 3.97 2.24 22.11
CA TYR A 36 2.85 1.88 22.99
C TYR A 36 2.25 3.14 23.60
N ASP A 37 0.96 3.05 23.91
CA ASP A 37 0.25 4.13 24.58
C ASP A 37 0.39 3.97 26.10
N SER A 38 0.73 5.05 26.77
CA SER A 38 0.85 5.10 28.23
C SER A 38 -0.53 4.96 28.89
N LEU A 39 -0.53 4.24 30.00
CA LEU A 39 -1.72 4.01 30.82
C LEU A 39 -1.62 4.85 32.10
N PRO A 40 -2.56 5.79 32.32
CA PRO A 40 -2.68 6.50 33.59
C PRO A 40 -2.91 5.52 34.74
N ASP A 41 -2.38 5.86 35.92
CA ASP A 41 -2.62 5.07 37.12
C ASP A 41 -4.13 4.97 37.40
N GLY A 42 -4.63 3.73 37.49
CA GLY A 42 -6.03 3.44 37.77
C GLY A 42 -6.95 3.39 36.54
N ALA A 43 -6.42 3.55 35.32
CA ALA A 43 -7.20 3.32 34.10
C ALA A 43 -7.66 1.85 34.00
N GLY A 44 -8.94 1.64 33.78
CA GLY A 44 -9.56 0.33 33.60
C GLY A 44 -9.72 -0.05 32.13
N SER A 45 -9.86 -1.35 31.86
CA SER A 45 -10.21 -1.84 30.52
C SER A 45 -11.51 -1.18 30.02
N GLY A 46 -11.47 -0.69 28.79
CA GLY A 46 -12.56 0.04 28.15
C GLY A 46 -12.51 1.56 28.31
N ASP A 47 -11.65 2.10 29.18
CA ASP A 47 -11.46 3.54 29.33
C ASP A 47 -10.86 4.14 28.05
N VAL A 48 -11.29 5.36 27.71
CA VAL A 48 -10.71 6.14 26.61
C VAL A 48 -9.77 7.18 27.21
N VAL A 49 -8.49 7.04 26.93
CA VAL A 49 -7.40 7.83 27.49
C VAL A 49 -6.80 8.71 26.38
N ARG A 50 -6.54 9.98 26.69
CA ARG A 50 -5.80 10.87 25.79
C ARG A 50 -4.32 10.51 25.82
N ARG A 51 -3.69 10.47 24.65
CA ARG A 51 -2.24 10.41 24.50
C ARG A 51 -1.60 11.72 24.94
N SER A 52 -0.38 11.65 25.44
CA SER A 52 0.50 12.79 25.66
C SER A 52 0.89 13.48 24.35
N GLY A 53 1.32 14.74 24.41
CA GLY A 53 1.87 15.42 23.22
C GLY A 53 2.98 14.62 22.53
N THR A 54 3.89 14.02 23.28
CA THR A 54 4.99 13.20 22.75
C THR A 54 4.52 11.97 21.99
N GLU A 55 3.49 11.28 22.49
CA GLU A 55 2.91 10.12 21.81
C GLU A 55 2.19 10.52 20.52
N ILE A 56 1.48 11.67 20.53
CA ILE A 56 0.80 12.22 19.36
C ILE A 56 1.81 12.55 18.26
N ILE A 57 2.86 13.34 18.56
CA ILE A 57 3.85 13.71 17.55
C ILE A 57 4.62 12.49 17.03
N THR A 58 4.88 11.50 17.89
CA THR A 58 5.59 10.28 17.48
C THR A 58 4.75 9.50 16.46
N ARG A 59 3.45 9.34 16.73
CA ARG A 59 2.52 8.65 15.81
C ARG A 59 2.35 9.42 14.51
N LEU A 60 2.20 10.75 14.56
CA LEU A 60 2.14 11.58 13.36
C LEU A 60 3.43 11.48 12.53
N SER A 61 4.61 11.56 13.14
CA SER A 61 5.88 11.44 12.40
C SER A 61 6.05 10.05 11.77
N LEU A 62 5.66 8.98 12.47
CA LEU A 62 5.75 7.63 11.91
C LEU A 62 4.74 7.38 10.79
N SER A 63 3.54 7.95 10.87
CA SER A 63 2.51 7.80 9.84
C SER A 63 2.76 8.71 8.62
N LEU A 64 2.99 10.00 8.85
CA LEU A 64 3.10 11.01 7.80
C LEU A 64 4.50 11.12 7.21
N TRP A 65 5.56 10.88 7.98
CA TRP A 65 6.95 11.02 7.52
C TRP A 65 7.72 9.70 7.47
N ASN A 66 7.17 8.62 8.02
CA ASN A 66 7.85 7.33 8.19
C ASN A 66 9.25 7.48 8.82
N THR A 67 9.35 8.38 9.81
CA THR A 67 10.58 8.66 10.56
C THR A 67 10.25 9.20 11.94
N LEU A 68 11.25 9.35 12.80
CA LEU A 68 11.09 9.90 14.15
C LEU A 68 10.82 11.42 14.08
N PRO A 69 10.10 11.97 15.08
CA PRO A 69 9.99 13.43 15.20
C PRO A 69 11.38 14.04 15.36
N ASP A 70 11.59 15.20 14.73
CA ASP A 70 12.84 15.95 14.90
C ASP A 70 12.92 16.63 16.28
N VAL A 71 14.11 17.14 16.59
CA VAL A 71 14.40 17.72 17.91
C VAL A 71 13.54 18.94 18.24
N ASP A 72 13.11 19.69 17.22
CA ASP A 72 12.26 20.86 17.40
C ASP A 72 10.83 20.43 17.71
N LEU A 73 10.30 19.45 16.98
CA LEU A 73 8.98 18.89 17.26
C LEU A 73 8.91 18.22 18.64
N ILE A 74 9.98 17.52 19.05
CA ILE A 74 10.10 16.97 20.41
C ILE A 74 10.06 18.10 21.45
N ALA A 75 10.84 19.17 21.27
CA ALA A 75 10.86 20.29 22.21
C ALA A 75 9.49 20.99 22.33
N ARG A 76 8.77 21.12 21.21
CA ARG A 76 7.38 21.63 21.17
C ARG A 76 6.44 20.78 22.02
N ALA A 77 6.47 19.46 21.83
CA ALA A 77 5.69 18.54 22.66
C ALA A 77 6.08 18.59 24.15
N GLU A 78 7.37 18.62 24.47
CA GLU A 78 7.86 18.73 25.86
C GLU A 78 7.48 20.06 26.54
N SER A 79 7.22 21.11 25.75
CA SER A 79 6.74 22.41 26.25
C SER A 79 5.22 22.43 26.53
N GLY A 80 4.51 21.36 26.18
CA GLY A 80 3.06 21.22 26.34
C GLY A 80 2.24 21.81 25.19
N GLU A 81 2.84 22.08 24.03
CA GLU A 81 2.12 22.65 22.86
C GLU A 81 0.96 21.75 22.39
N PHE A 82 1.13 20.43 22.51
CA PHE A 82 0.15 19.42 22.09
C PHE A 82 -0.54 18.72 23.27
N ASP A 83 -0.51 19.33 24.45
CA ASP A 83 -1.25 18.88 25.62
C ASP A 83 -2.67 19.46 25.63
N GLU A 84 -3.56 18.91 26.48
CA GLU A 84 -4.99 19.29 26.55
C GLU A 84 -5.76 19.12 25.22
N ASP A 85 -6.97 19.65 25.04
CA ASP A 85 -7.72 19.52 23.78
C ASP A 85 -7.14 20.38 22.63
N ALA A 86 -5.83 20.68 22.67
CA ALA A 86 -5.12 21.44 21.65
C ALA A 86 -5.31 20.81 20.26
N PRO A 87 -5.68 21.63 19.26
CA PRO A 87 -5.80 21.16 17.89
C PRO A 87 -4.43 20.81 17.32
N VAL A 88 -4.34 19.68 16.61
CA VAL A 88 -3.12 19.23 15.92
C VAL A 88 -3.17 19.53 14.42
N ASP A 89 -4.25 20.16 13.97
CA ASP A 89 -4.55 20.45 12.58
C ASP A 89 -3.42 21.22 11.90
N GLY A 90 -2.92 22.28 12.57
CA GLY A 90 -1.80 23.08 12.05
C GLY A 90 -0.50 22.29 11.96
N LEU A 91 -0.26 21.35 12.88
CA LEU A 91 0.89 20.45 12.80
C LEU A 91 0.74 19.47 11.64
N ILE A 92 -0.44 18.88 11.44
CA ILE A 92 -0.69 17.96 10.31
C ILE A 92 -0.46 18.68 8.98
N ASP A 93 -0.92 19.93 8.85
CA ASP A 93 -0.70 20.75 7.67
C ASP A 93 0.80 21.03 7.44
N GLU A 94 1.51 21.47 8.49
CA GLU A 94 2.97 21.67 8.47
C GLU A 94 3.70 20.40 8.04
N MET A 95 3.29 19.25 8.57
CA MET A 95 3.90 17.97 8.26
C MET A 95 3.63 17.52 6.83
N LEU A 96 2.44 17.76 6.29
CA LEU A 96 2.10 17.45 4.90
C LEU A 96 2.75 18.38 3.87
N ASP A 97 3.20 19.56 4.30
CA ASP A 97 4.00 20.48 3.47
C ASP A 97 5.51 20.19 3.51
N ASP A 98 5.97 19.36 4.44
CA ASP A 98 7.36 18.95 4.54
C ASP A 98 7.69 17.87 3.49
N ALA A 99 8.88 17.95 2.87
CA ALA A 99 9.32 16.99 1.84
C ALA A 99 9.38 15.53 2.35
N ARG A 100 9.47 15.32 3.67
CA ARG A 100 9.38 13.98 4.28
C ARG A 100 8.01 13.32 4.08
N ALA A 101 6.95 14.10 3.85
CA ALA A 101 5.60 13.59 3.63
C ALA A 101 5.49 12.68 2.42
N GLU A 102 6.26 12.96 1.36
CA GLU A 102 6.33 12.11 0.17
C GLU A 102 6.73 10.70 0.60
N GLY A 103 7.90 10.55 1.24
CA GLY A 103 8.43 9.27 1.71
C GLY A 103 7.52 8.54 2.70
N GLY A 104 6.78 9.27 3.55
CA GLY A 104 5.82 8.68 4.47
C GLY A 104 4.62 8.05 3.77
N PHE A 105 4.04 8.76 2.79
CA PHE A 105 2.95 8.20 1.99
C PHE A 105 3.40 7.03 1.11
N ARG A 106 4.65 7.05 0.61
CA ARG A 106 5.23 5.91 -0.10
C ARG A 106 5.17 4.62 0.68
N ARG A 107 5.57 4.70 1.96
CA ARG A 107 5.57 3.54 2.83
C ARG A 107 4.18 2.93 3.04
N PHE A 108 3.13 3.77 3.05
CA PHE A 108 1.75 3.32 3.12
C PHE A 108 1.38 2.54 1.85
N TYR A 109 1.47 3.16 0.67
CA TYR A 109 0.94 2.52 -0.54
C TYR A 109 1.77 1.30 -0.94
N GLU A 110 3.07 1.25 -0.64
CA GLU A 110 3.88 0.06 -0.89
C GLU A 110 3.36 -1.17 -0.14
N GLN A 111 2.95 -0.99 1.12
CA GLN A 111 2.36 -2.04 1.94
C GLN A 111 0.92 -2.33 1.52
N TRP A 112 0.13 -1.29 1.31
CA TRP A 112 -1.26 -1.39 0.89
C TRP A 112 -1.41 -2.03 -0.49
N LEU A 113 -0.45 -1.88 -1.39
CA LEU A 113 -0.43 -2.54 -2.71
C LEU A 113 0.35 -3.86 -2.67
N GLY A 114 1.14 -4.10 -1.64
CA GLY A 114 1.91 -5.33 -1.44
C GLY A 114 3.05 -5.48 -2.43
N ILE A 115 3.71 -4.38 -2.77
CA ILE A 115 4.80 -4.34 -3.74
C ILE A 115 6.19 -4.37 -3.08
N THR A 116 6.26 -4.42 -1.75
CA THR A 116 7.53 -4.44 -0.99
C THR A 116 8.40 -5.66 -1.30
N SER A 117 7.81 -6.76 -1.80
CA SER A 117 8.55 -7.94 -2.25
C SER A 117 9.42 -7.67 -3.49
N LEU A 118 9.06 -6.69 -4.32
CA LEU A 118 9.80 -6.34 -5.54
C LEU A 118 11.24 -5.91 -5.27
N LEU A 119 11.53 -5.37 -4.08
CA LEU A 119 12.86 -4.92 -3.69
C LEU A 119 13.76 -6.06 -3.16
N HIS A 120 13.18 -7.21 -2.81
CA HIS A 120 13.88 -8.27 -2.06
C HIS A 120 13.92 -9.61 -2.80
N GLU A 121 13.01 -9.84 -3.75
CA GLU A 121 12.98 -11.07 -4.51
C GLU A 121 13.98 -11.01 -5.68
N SER A 122 14.96 -11.91 -5.66
CA SER A 122 15.81 -12.11 -6.85
C SER A 122 14.93 -12.60 -8.00
N ARG A 123 14.91 -11.84 -9.08
CA ARG A 123 14.22 -12.16 -10.32
C ARG A 123 15.19 -12.90 -11.25
N ASP A 124 15.85 -13.95 -10.75
CA ASP A 124 16.72 -14.82 -11.57
C ASP A 124 15.86 -15.67 -12.54
N GLY A 125 16.38 -16.01 -13.72
CA GLY A 125 15.69 -16.84 -14.72
C GLY A 125 15.29 -16.08 -16.00
N ASP A 126 14.01 -16.16 -16.41
CA ASP A 126 13.45 -15.57 -17.65
C ASP A 126 13.69 -14.04 -17.79
N TYR A 127 14.08 -13.37 -16.70
CA TYR A 127 14.42 -11.95 -16.69
C TYR A 127 15.78 -11.64 -17.33
N ALA A 128 16.63 -12.64 -17.57
CA ALA A 128 17.95 -12.45 -18.20
C ALA A 128 17.90 -11.87 -19.62
N VAL A 129 16.72 -11.85 -20.25
CA VAL A 129 16.51 -11.23 -21.57
C VAL A 129 16.42 -9.70 -21.51
N TYR A 130 16.27 -9.11 -20.32
CA TYR A 130 16.18 -7.65 -20.15
C TYR A 130 17.55 -6.99 -19.96
N PRO A 131 17.71 -5.72 -20.37
CA PRO A 131 19.00 -5.04 -20.32
C PRO A 131 19.59 -4.92 -18.91
N ARG A 132 18.75 -4.64 -17.90
CA ARG A 132 19.15 -4.39 -16.51
C ARG A 132 18.23 -5.14 -15.53
N PRO A 133 18.34 -6.48 -15.43
CA PRO A 133 17.39 -7.31 -14.68
C PRO A 133 17.54 -7.20 -13.16
N TYR A 134 18.73 -6.84 -12.67
CA TYR A 134 18.98 -6.65 -11.24
C TYR A 134 18.37 -5.34 -10.72
N GLU A 135 18.21 -4.36 -11.60
CA GLU A 135 17.64 -3.05 -11.32
C GLU A 135 16.11 -3.02 -11.49
N LEU A 136 15.52 -4.00 -12.18
CA LEU A 136 14.10 -4.01 -12.53
C LEU A 136 13.17 -3.82 -11.33
N GLY A 137 13.45 -4.46 -10.19
CA GLY A 137 12.65 -4.30 -8.97
C GLY A 137 12.61 -2.85 -8.49
N GLN A 138 13.75 -2.18 -8.48
CA GLN A 138 13.87 -0.77 -8.09
C GLN A 138 13.23 0.15 -9.14
N ASP A 139 13.40 -0.14 -10.43
CA ASP A 139 12.79 0.62 -11.51
C ASP A 139 11.25 0.57 -11.43
N LEU A 140 10.68 -0.60 -11.18
CA LEU A 140 9.23 -0.79 -11.01
C LEU A 140 8.68 0.03 -9.83
N VAL A 141 9.33 -0.04 -8.66
CA VAL A 141 8.92 0.71 -7.47
C VAL A 141 9.05 2.21 -7.73
N SER A 142 10.19 2.68 -8.26
CA SER A 142 10.42 4.10 -8.55
C SER A 142 9.41 4.65 -9.58
N SER A 143 9.03 3.82 -10.57
CA SER A 143 7.98 4.15 -11.54
C SER A 143 6.63 4.37 -10.89
N LEU A 144 6.24 3.50 -9.95
CA LEU A 144 4.99 3.67 -9.21
C LEU A 144 5.07 4.87 -8.24
N ASP A 145 6.22 5.09 -7.62
CA ASP A 145 6.44 6.23 -6.73
C ASP A 145 6.19 7.54 -7.47
N ALA A 146 6.85 7.73 -8.62
CA ALA A 146 6.64 8.90 -9.46
C ALA A 146 5.18 9.05 -9.93
N TYR A 147 4.50 7.93 -10.21
CA TYR A 147 3.08 7.95 -10.58
C TYR A 147 2.18 8.45 -9.43
N VAL A 148 2.35 7.91 -8.23
CA VAL A 148 1.53 8.27 -7.07
C VAL A 148 1.86 9.68 -6.59
N ASP A 149 3.13 10.08 -6.60
CA ASP A 149 3.56 11.42 -6.22
C ASP A 149 3.00 12.49 -7.17
N ASP A 150 2.97 12.21 -8.48
CA ASP A 150 2.36 13.13 -9.46
C ASP A 150 0.85 13.29 -9.21
N ILE A 151 0.17 12.23 -8.78
CA ILE A 151 -1.25 12.31 -8.40
C ILE A 151 -1.43 13.10 -7.10
N MET A 152 -0.69 12.75 -6.06
CA MET A 152 -0.89 13.32 -4.73
C MET A 152 -0.42 14.77 -4.63
N TRP A 153 0.76 15.09 -5.16
CA TRP A 153 1.48 16.34 -4.88
C TRP A 153 1.46 17.32 -6.05
N SER A 154 1.50 16.84 -7.29
CA SER A 154 1.55 17.72 -8.48
C SER A 154 0.14 18.07 -8.99
N SER A 155 -0.69 17.06 -9.23
CA SER A 155 -2.03 17.25 -9.81
C SER A 155 -3.13 17.44 -8.77
N GLY A 156 -2.90 17.00 -7.52
CA GLY A 156 -3.88 17.07 -6.44
C GLY A 156 -5.07 16.11 -6.62
N GLY A 157 -4.84 14.96 -7.26
CA GLY A 157 -5.86 13.94 -7.53
C GLY A 157 -6.24 13.10 -6.30
N GLY A 158 -7.37 12.42 -6.42
CA GLY A 158 -7.95 11.53 -5.42
C GLY A 158 -7.78 10.05 -5.71
N VAL A 159 -8.56 9.23 -4.99
CA VAL A 159 -8.63 7.78 -5.24
C VAL A 159 -9.10 7.49 -6.66
N ARG A 160 -10.03 8.29 -7.19
CA ARG A 160 -10.50 8.19 -8.57
C ARG A 160 -9.35 8.28 -9.58
N GLU A 161 -8.50 9.30 -9.44
CA GLU A 161 -7.38 9.56 -10.34
C GLU A 161 -6.35 8.43 -10.30
N LEU A 162 -6.18 7.73 -9.17
CA LEU A 162 -5.36 6.52 -9.10
C LEU A 162 -5.83 5.47 -10.12
N PHE A 163 -7.12 5.35 -10.41
CA PHE A 163 -7.65 4.33 -11.33
C PHE A 163 -7.79 4.80 -12.77
N LEU A 164 -7.84 6.10 -13.03
CA LEU A 164 -8.16 6.64 -14.35
C LEU A 164 -7.03 7.42 -15.03
N SER A 165 -5.93 7.69 -14.34
CA SER A 165 -4.78 8.38 -14.96
C SER A 165 -4.18 7.55 -16.10
N ASP A 166 -3.82 8.19 -17.21
CA ASP A 166 -3.38 7.54 -18.45
C ASP A 166 -1.88 7.65 -18.71
N PHE A 167 -1.09 7.95 -17.66
CA PHE A 167 0.36 8.09 -17.74
C PHE A 167 1.11 7.02 -16.93
N VAL A 168 2.37 6.84 -17.30
CA VAL A 168 3.34 5.98 -16.59
C VAL A 168 4.71 6.64 -16.62
N TYR A 169 5.51 6.43 -15.58
CA TYR A 169 6.91 6.86 -15.56
C TYR A 169 7.80 5.68 -15.96
N VAL A 170 8.66 5.86 -16.96
CA VAL A 170 9.54 4.79 -17.45
C VAL A 170 10.94 5.31 -17.75
N ASN A 171 11.95 4.47 -17.53
CA ASN A 171 13.31 4.68 -18.02
C ASN A 171 13.59 3.72 -19.18
N ASP A 172 14.82 3.71 -19.70
CA ASP A 172 15.23 2.83 -20.81
C ASP A 172 14.95 1.33 -20.55
N ASN A 173 15.15 0.85 -19.32
CA ASN A 173 14.96 -0.54 -18.93
C ASN A 173 13.47 -0.91 -18.94
N LEU A 174 12.63 -0.11 -18.29
CA LEU A 174 11.18 -0.31 -18.28
C LEU A 174 10.57 -0.18 -19.68
N ALA A 175 11.06 0.74 -20.51
CA ALA A 175 10.57 0.89 -21.87
C ALA A 175 10.77 -0.41 -22.67
N VAL A 176 11.93 -1.06 -22.53
CA VAL A 176 12.19 -2.38 -23.15
C VAL A 176 11.33 -3.46 -22.52
N THR A 177 11.28 -3.54 -21.18
CA THR A 177 10.52 -4.57 -20.46
C THR A 177 9.02 -4.55 -20.80
N LEU A 178 8.47 -3.36 -20.98
CA LEU A 178 7.04 -3.15 -21.21
C LEU A 178 6.68 -3.07 -22.70
N ALA A 179 7.65 -3.28 -23.60
CA ALA A 179 7.53 -3.13 -25.05
C ALA A 179 6.95 -1.77 -25.47
N LEU A 180 7.41 -0.70 -24.81
CA LEU A 180 7.01 0.68 -25.07
C LEU A 180 7.98 1.38 -26.04
N PRO A 181 7.60 2.55 -26.60
CA PRO A 181 8.56 3.39 -27.32
C PRO A 181 9.82 3.64 -26.48
N PRO A 182 11.02 3.61 -27.09
CA PRO A 182 12.27 3.74 -26.37
C PRO A 182 12.38 5.11 -25.69
N VAL A 183 12.93 5.11 -24.48
CA VAL A 183 13.29 6.30 -23.70
C VAL A 183 14.81 6.31 -23.50
N GLU A 184 15.42 7.49 -23.52
CA GLU A 184 16.86 7.64 -23.32
C GLU A 184 17.23 7.78 -21.84
N GLY A 185 18.19 6.97 -21.40
CA GLY A 185 18.81 7.10 -20.09
C GLY A 185 18.10 6.36 -18.96
N THR A 186 18.74 6.42 -17.78
CA THR A 186 18.32 5.69 -16.58
C THR A 186 17.29 6.44 -15.74
N GLU A 187 17.13 7.74 -15.99
CA GLU A 187 16.15 8.59 -15.31
C GLU A 187 14.73 8.28 -15.77
N LEU A 188 13.76 8.40 -14.87
CA LEU A 188 12.35 8.21 -15.20
C LEU A 188 11.82 9.40 -16.01
N ALA A 189 11.14 9.10 -17.11
CA ALA A 189 10.40 10.06 -17.91
C ALA A 189 8.90 9.74 -17.86
N ARG A 190 8.07 10.77 -17.72
CA ARG A 190 6.62 10.68 -17.83
C ARG A 190 6.23 10.40 -19.28
N MET A 191 5.40 9.39 -19.50
CA MET A 191 4.81 9.06 -20.79
C MET A 191 3.29 9.09 -20.66
N ASP A 192 2.65 10.03 -21.35
CA ASP A 192 1.19 10.20 -21.36
C ASP A 192 0.50 9.33 -22.42
N SER A 193 -0.76 9.00 -22.15
CA SER A 193 -1.67 8.29 -23.06
C SER A 193 -1.06 7.03 -23.68
N VAL A 194 -0.33 6.25 -22.87
CA VAL A 194 0.30 5.01 -23.33
C VAL A 194 -0.78 4.01 -23.76
N PRO A 195 -0.74 3.49 -25.01
CA PRO A 195 -1.69 2.50 -25.45
C PRO A 195 -1.74 1.32 -24.48
N ASN A 196 -2.95 0.89 -24.20
CA ASN A 196 -3.25 -0.23 -23.32
C ASN A 196 -2.79 -0.09 -21.86
N ARG A 197 -2.69 1.15 -21.35
CA ARG A 197 -2.51 1.41 -19.91
C ARG A 197 -3.58 2.38 -19.43
N LEU A 198 -4.09 2.13 -18.24
CA LEU A 198 -5.03 2.99 -17.53
C LEU A 198 -4.92 2.71 -16.03
N GLY A 199 -4.51 3.72 -15.29
CA GLY A 199 -4.53 3.74 -13.84
C GLY A 199 -3.66 2.69 -13.16
N LEU A 200 -3.86 2.60 -11.85
CA LEU A 200 -3.11 1.81 -10.90
C LEU A 200 -3.12 0.31 -11.22
N LEU A 201 -4.24 -0.22 -11.72
CA LEU A 201 -4.37 -1.64 -12.07
C LEU A 201 -3.42 -2.07 -13.20
N THR A 202 -2.99 -1.12 -14.03
CA THR A 202 -2.06 -1.37 -15.15
C THR A 202 -0.65 -0.88 -14.88
N GLN A 203 -0.38 -0.38 -13.66
CA GLN A 203 0.97 0.01 -13.28
C GLN A 203 1.85 -1.25 -13.18
N PRO A 204 3.05 -1.23 -13.79
CA PRO A 204 3.94 -2.40 -13.84
C PRO A 204 4.21 -3.01 -12.45
N ALA A 205 4.50 -2.18 -11.44
CA ALA A 205 4.76 -2.66 -10.08
C ALA A 205 3.61 -3.51 -9.52
N PHE A 206 2.35 -3.07 -9.71
CA PHE A 206 1.18 -3.81 -9.25
C PHE A 206 1.06 -5.15 -9.99
N LEU A 207 1.16 -5.13 -11.32
CA LEU A 207 1.03 -6.32 -12.16
C LEU A 207 2.09 -7.39 -11.87
N VAL A 208 3.32 -6.96 -11.59
CA VAL A 208 4.49 -7.83 -11.34
C VAL A 208 4.52 -8.36 -9.91
N ALA A 209 4.13 -7.55 -8.93
CA ALA A 209 4.07 -7.97 -7.52
C ALA A 209 3.02 -9.07 -7.31
N HIS A 210 1.95 -9.05 -8.11
CA HIS A 210 0.87 -10.03 -8.05
C HIS A 210 0.94 -11.09 -9.17
N ALA A 211 2.14 -11.33 -9.72
CA ALA A 211 2.42 -12.43 -10.64
C ALA A 211 3.32 -13.50 -9.99
N VAL A 212 3.62 -14.55 -10.75
CA VAL A 212 4.76 -15.46 -10.46
C VAL A 212 5.85 -15.21 -11.50
N GLN A 213 7.07 -15.66 -11.24
CA GLN A 213 8.23 -15.36 -12.10
C GLN A 213 8.06 -15.79 -13.56
N THR A 214 7.29 -16.85 -13.82
CA THR A 214 7.19 -17.49 -15.15
C THR A 214 5.90 -17.20 -15.90
N ARG A 215 4.89 -16.59 -15.26
CA ARG A 215 3.56 -16.34 -15.87
C ARG A 215 2.72 -15.34 -15.08
N SER A 216 1.71 -14.76 -15.73
CA SER A 216 0.67 -13.99 -15.03
C SER A 216 -0.03 -14.88 -13.99
N ASP A 217 -0.57 -14.26 -12.95
CA ASP A 217 -1.33 -14.95 -11.91
C ASP A 217 -2.62 -14.18 -11.62
N PRO A 218 -3.72 -14.45 -12.37
CA PRO A 218 -4.98 -13.75 -12.18
C PRO A 218 -5.59 -14.06 -10.81
N VAL A 219 -5.28 -15.19 -10.17
CA VAL A 219 -5.76 -15.48 -8.81
C VAL A 219 -5.15 -14.47 -7.82
N ARG A 220 -3.83 -14.26 -7.87
CA ARG A 220 -3.14 -13.28 -7.00
C ARG A 220 -3.55 -11.85 -7.32
N ARG A 221 -3.65 -11.48 -8.60
CA ARG A 221 -4.13 -10.16 -9.02
C ARG A 221 -5.56 -9.90 -8.55
N GLY A 222 -6.46 -10.86 -8.75
CA GLY A 222 -7.85 -10.79 -8.31
C GLY A 222 -7.99 -10.70 -6.79
N LYS A 223 -7.22 -11.52 -6.05
CA LYS A 223 -7.09 -11.43 -4.59
C LYS A 223 -6.65 -10.04 -4.14
N ALA A 224 -5.63 -9.48 -4.79
CA ALA A 224 -5.13 -8.15 -4.48
C ALA A 224 -6.23 -7.10 -4.69
N ILE A 225 -6.97 -7.14 -5.80
CA ILE A 225 -8.08 -6.21 -6.05
C ILE A 225 -9.17 -6.35 -4.97
N ARG A 226 -9.55 -7.59 -4.65
CA ARG A 226 -10.57 -7.91 -3.66
C ARG A 226 -10.24 -7.38 -2.26
N GLU A 227 -9.03 -7.64 -1.77
CA GLU A 227 -8.63 -7.28 -0.42
C GLU A 227 -8.23 -5.80 -0.30
N ARG A 228 -7.59 -5.24 -1.33
CA ARG A 228 -6.97 -3.90 -1.28
C ARG A 228 -7.90 -2.78 -1.73
N PHE A 229 -8.80 -3.04 -2.67
CA PHE A 229 -9.71 -2.02 -3.23
C PHE A 229 -11.17 -2.25 -2.87
N LEU A 230 -11.62 -3.51 -2.85
CA LEU A 230 -13.02 -3.83 -2.51
C LEU A 230 -13.23 -4.14 -1.03
N CYS A 231 -12.15 -4.18 -0.26
CA CYS A 231 -12.19 -4.41 1.19
C CYS A 231 -12.87 -5.72 1.60
N GLY A 232 -12.96 -6.66 0.65
CA GLY A 232 -13.54 -7.98 0.83
C GLY A 232 -12.58 -8.90 1.57
N THR A 233 -13.14 -9.75 2.42
CA THR A 233 -12.41 -10.80 3.13
C THR A 233 -12.53 -12.12 2.39
N LEU A 234 -11.43 -12.86 2.30
CA LEU A 234 -11.43 -14.21 1.73
C LEU A 234 -11.24 -15.21 2.87
N PRO A 235 -12.11 -16.22 3.01
CA PRO A 235 -11.92 -17.23 4.03
C PRO A 235 -10.65 -18.04 3.74
N PRO A 236 -9.97 -18.55 4.78
CA PRO A 236 -8.82 -19.42 4.58
C PRO A 236 -9.25 -20.68 3.81
N PRO A 237 -8.38 -21.25 2.96
CA PRO A 237 -8.68 -22.46 2.22
C PRO A 237 -8.99 -23.61 3.20
N THR A 238 -10.03 -24.39 2.90
CA THR A 238 -10.50 -25.49 3.76
C THR A 238 -9.72 -26.79 3.55
N VAL A 239 -8.87 -26.84 2.52
CA VAL A 239 -8.09 -28.01 2.10
C VAL A 239 -6.64 -27.63 1.83
N ALA A 240 -5.73 -28.58 2.01
CA ALA A 240 -4.36 -28.44 1.53
C ALA A 240 -4.37 -28.39 0.00
N VAL A 241 -3.88 -27.30 -0.58
CA VAL A 241 -3.83 -27.10 -2.03
C VAL A 241 -2.81 -28.05 -2.63
N ASN A 242 -3.24 -28.93 -3.54
CA ASN A 242 -2.35 -29.77 -4.32
C ASN A 242 -2.18 -29.17 -5.72
N LEU A 243 -1.10 -28.39 -5.89
CA LEU A 243 -0.68 -27.84 -7.18
C LEU A 243 0.02 -28.94 -8.01
N GLY A 244 -0.72 -29.99 -8.35
CA GLY A 244 -0.21 -31.05 -9.22
C GLY A 244 0.22 -30.48 -10.57
N THR A 245 1.25 -31.05 -11.19
CA THR A 245 1.63 -30.69 -12.56
C THR A 245 0.64 -31.30 -13.54
N ARG A 246 -0.01 -30.46 -14.36
CA ARG A 246 -0.89 -30.90 -15.46
C ARG A 246 -0.42 -30.32 -16.79
N ASP A 247 -0.76 -31.04 -17.85
CA ASP A 247 -0.53 -30.57 -19.22
C ASP A 247 -1.48 -29.41 -19.51
N THR A 248 -0.89 -28.25 -19.76
CA THR A 248 -1.57 -26.97 -20.00
C THR A 248 -1.44 -26.51 -21.45
N THR A 249 -0.92 -27.40 -22.32
CA THR A 249 -0.64 -27.10 -23.72
C THR A 249 -1.92 -26.72 -24.46
N GLY A 250 -1.93 -25.54 -25.09
CA GLY A 250 -3.06 -25.07 -25.89
C GLY A 250 -4.26 -24.58 -25.09
N LEU A 251 -4.07 -24.28 -23.80
CA LEU A 251 -5.06 -23.63 -22.95
C LEU A 251 -4.53 -22.29 -22.45
N THR A 252 -5.43 -21.30 -22.36
CA THR A 252 -5.16 -20.05 -21.65
C THR A 252 -5.18 -20.27 -20.14
N THR A 253 -4.53 -19.38 -19.40
CA THR A 253 -4.50 -19.33 -17.93
C THR A 253 -5.92 -19.30 -17.37
N ARG A 254 -6.83 -18.54 -17.98
CA ARG A 254 -8.27 -18.55 -17.63
C ARG A 254 -8.89 -19.94 -17.75
N GLN A 255 -8.70 -20.62 -18.87
CA GLN A 255 -9.27 -21.95 -19.10
C GLN A 255 -8.75 -22.98 -18.12
N ILE A 256 -7.46 -22.92 -17.78
CA ILE A 256 -6.83 -23.78 -16.77
C ILE A 256 -7.50 -23.54 -15.42
N LEU A 257 -7.59 -22.30 -14.96
CA LEU A 257 -8.14 -21.96 -13.65
C LEU A 257 -9.64 -22.27 -13.53
N GLN A 258 -10.41 -22.06 -14.60
CA GLN A 258 -11.82 -22.45 -14.62
C GLN A 258 -12.01 -23.97 -14.46
N GLN A 259 -11.13 -24.77 -15.07
CA GLN A 259 -11.17 -26.23 -14.91
C GLN A 259 -10.73 -26.68 -13.51
N GLU A 260 -9.79 -25.96 -12.89
CA GLU A 260 -9.19 -26.35 -11.61
C GLU A 260 -9.96 -25.86 -10.38
N HIS A 261 -10.45 -24.63 -10.41
CA HIS A 261 -10.95 -23.96 -9.21
C HIS A 261 -12.46 -23.86 -9.12
N LEU A 262 -13.15 -23.85 -10.25
CA LEU A 262 -14.61 -23.70 -10.28
C LEU A 262 -15.36 -25.04 -10.31
N THR A 263 -14.63 -26.14 -10.51
CA THR A 263 -15.20 -27.51 -10.56
C THR A 263 -15.24 -28.20 -9.20
N GLU A 264 -14.33 -27.83 -8.29
CA GLU A 264 -14.26 -28.36 -6.92
C GLU A 264 -14.93 -27.40 -5.93
N ASP A 265 -15.94 -27.88 -5.20
CA ASP A 265 -16.71 -27.06 -4.24
C ASP A 265 -15.84 -26.38 -3.17
N ALA A 266 -14.74 -27.04 -2.78
CA ALA A 266 -13.79 -26.52 -1.80
C ALA A 266 -13.01 -25.28 -2.30
N CYS A 267 -12.84 -25.11 -3.60
CA CYS A 267 -12.10 -24.02 -4.22
C CYS A 267 -13.04 -22.93 -4.75
N ALA A 268 -14.19 -23.32 -5.30
CA ALA A 268 -15.07 -22.42 -6.03
C ALA A 268 -15.60 -21.25 -5.18
N GLY A 269 -15.76 -21.45 -3.86
CA GLY A 269 -16.23 -20.41 -2.94
C GLY A 269 -15.38 -19.13 -2.98
N CYS A 270 -14.07 -19.25 -2.85
CA CYS A 270 -13.17 -18.10 -2.89
C CYS A 270 -12.90 -17.65 -4.33
N HIS A 271 -12.70 -18.60 -5.25
CA HIS A 271 -12.28 -18.28 -6.62
C HIS A 271 -13.36 -17.54 -7.43
N ARG A 272 -14.66 -17.75 -7.11
CA ARG A 272 -15.74 -16.93 -7.67
C ARG A 272 -15.62 -15.43 -7.34
N LEU A 273 -14.97 -15.09 -6.22
CA LEU A 273 -14.82 -13.71 -5.76
C LEU A 273 -13.52 -13.04 -6.23
N MET A 274 -12.57 -13.81 -6.78
CA MET A 274 -11.22 -13.34 -7.10
C MET A 274 -10.88 -13.51 -8.58
N ASP A 275 -11.05 -14.71 -9.12
CA ASP A 275 -10.55 -15.04 -10.46
C ASP A 275 -11.14 -14.12 -11.54
N PRO A 276 -12.45 -13.81 -11.55
CA PRO A 276 -13.01 -12.86 -12.51
C PRO A 276 -12.34 -11.48 -12.48
N LEU A 277 -12.01 -10.95 -11.28
CA LEU A 277 -11.29 -9.68 -11.12
C LEU A 277 -9.90 -9.74 -11.76
N GLY A 278 -9.20 -10.87 -11.56
CA GLY A 278 -7.89 -11.12 -12.15
C GLY A 278 -7.91 -11.29 -13.66
N PHE A 279 -8.95 -11.93 -14.21
CA PHE A 279 -9.09 -12.11 -15.65
C PHE A 279 -9.18 -10.78 -16.41
N GLY A 280 -9.73 -9.73 -15.79
CA GLY A 280 -9.70 -8.38 -16.33
C GLY A 280 -8.28 -7.85 -16.64
N LEU A 281 -7.25 -8.44 -16.04
CA LEU A 281 -5.85 -8.06 -16.20
C LEU A 281 -5.01 -9.06 -17.01
N GLU A 282 -5.62 -10.08 -17.62
CA GLU A 282 -4.86 -11.12 -18.32
C GLU A 282 -4.24 -10.66 -19.65
N ASN A 283 -4.68 -9.51 -20.17
CA ASN A 283 -3.99 -8.80 -21.25
C ASN A 283 -2.62 -8.24 -20.84
N PHE A 284 -2.17 -8.46 -19.60
CA PHE A 284 -0.82 -8.15 -19.16
C PHE A 284 -0.10 -9.42 -18.74
N ASP A 285 1.09 -9.63 -19.27
CA ASP A 285 1.94 -10.77 -18.92
C ASP A 285 2.52 -10.66 -17.49
N GLN A 286 3.42 -11.56 -17.11
CA GLN A 286 4.05 -11.57 -15.79
C GLN A 286 4.90 -10.34 -15.46
N LEU A 287 5.28 -9.56 -16.48
CA LEU A 287 6.09 -8.35 -16.38
C LEU A 287 5.27 -7.07 -16.52
N GLY A 288 3.97 -7.22 -16.83
CA GLY A 288 3.07 -6.11 -17.08
C GLY A 288 3.17 -5.56 -18.50
N ALA A 289 3.79 -6.27 -19.44
CA ALA A 289 3.73 -5.95 -20.86
C ALA A 289 2.38 -6.40 -21.44
N PHE A 290 1.85 -5.62 -22.39
CA PHE A 290 0.54 -5.90 -22.97
C PHE A 290 0.62 -7.06 -23.97
N ARG A 291 -0.40 -7.93 -23.97
CA ARG A 291 -0.62 -9.03 -24.91
C ARG A 291 -2.10 -9.13 -25.31
N ALA A 292 -2.34 -9.40 -26.59
CA ALA A 292 -3.68 -9.68 -27.10
C ALA A 292 -4.03 -11.18 -27.02
N ASP A 293 -3.01 -12.02 -27.14
CA ASP A 293 -3.13 -13.47 -27.21
C ASP A 293 -2.22 -14.14 -26.18
N GLU A 294 -2.62 -15.33 -25.72
CA GLU A 294 -1.79 -16.24 -24.94
C GLU A 294 -1.75 -17.59 -25.67
N GLN A 295 -0.56 -18.06 -26.04
CA GLN A 295 -0.39 -19.28 -26.86
C GLN A 295 -1.21 -19.24 -28.17
N ASP A 296 -1.22 -18.09 -28.87
CA ASP A 296 -1.99 -17.84 -30.09
C ASP A 296 -3.53 -17.93 -29.92
N ILE A 297 -4.02 -17.88 -28.67
CA ILE A 297 -5.44 -17.85 -28.33
C ILE A 297 -5.81 -16.44 -27.83
N PRO A 298 -6.83 -15.77 -28.40
CA PRO A 298 -7.29 -14.48 -27.93
C PRO A 298 -7.69 -14.51 -26.45
N ILE A 299 -7.27 -13.49 -25.71
CA ILE A 299 -7.56 -13.38 -24.28
C ILE A 299 -9.01 -12.92 -24.07
N ASP A 300 -9.75 -13.67 -23.24
CA ASP A 300 -11.04 -13.27 -22.70
C ASP A 300 -10.84 -12.59 -21.34
N ALA A 301 -10.88 -11.25 -21.35
CA ALA A 301 -10.73 -10.41 -20.16
C ALA A 301 -12.06 -10.02 -19.50
N THR A 302 -13.18 -10.66 -19.89
CA THR A 302 -14.47 -10.42 -19.25
C THR A 302 -14.49 -10.97 -17.83
N GLY A 303 -15.17 -10.25 -16.93
CA GLY A 303 -15.31 -10.66 -15.54
C GLY A 303 -16.47 -9.96 -14.87
N ASN A 304 -16.59 -10.18 -13.57
CA ASN A 304 -17.64 -9.58 -12.77
C ASN A 304 -17.16 -9.32 -11.33
N ILE A 305 -17.66 -8.24 -10.75
CA ILE A 305 -17.45 -7.89 -9.35
C ILE A 305 -18.66 -8.41 -8.56
N LEU A 306 -18.43 -9.37 -7.67
CA LEU A 306 -19.41 -9.86 -6.70
C LEU A 306 -19.10 -9.28 -5.33
N ASP A 307 -20.14 -9.03 -4.51
CA ASP A 307 -20.01 -8.52 -3.14
C ASP A 307 -19.08 -7.28 -3.08
N GLY A 308 -19.20 -6.39 -4.06
CA GLY A 308 -18.44 -5.14 -4.17
C GLY A 308 -19.27 -3.91 -3.77
N GLY A 309 -20.53 -4.12 -3.38
CA GLY A 309 -21.52 -3.07 -3.17
C GLY A 309 -21.73 -2.23 -4.43
N ASP A 310 -21.46 -0.92 -4.40
CA ASP A 310 -21.72 -0.04 -5.55
C ASP A 310 -20.78 -0.27 -6.75
N ALA A 311 -19.68 -1.01 -6.57
CA ALA A 311 -18.81 -1.46 -7.64
C ALA A 311 -19.34 -2.71 -8.38
N GLU A 312 -20.39 -3.39 -7.90
CA GLU A 312 -20.83 -4.68 -8.45
C GLU A 312 -21.22 -4.67 -9.93
N GLY A 313 -21.10 -5.83 -10.57
CA GLY A 313 -21.55 -6.08 -11.94
C GLY A 313 -20.43 -6.52 -12.88
N ASP A 314 -20.83 -6.80 -14.11
CA ASP A 314 -19.96 -7.30 -15.18
C ASP A 314 -19.06 -6.18 -15.73
N PHE A 315 -17.93 -6.57 -16.30
CA PHE A 315 -16.99 -5.70 -17.01
C PHE A 315 -16.26 -6.46 -18.13
N ASP A 316 -15.80 -5.73 -19.13
CA ASP A 316 -14.90 -6.21 -20.19
C ASP A 316 -13.51 -5.56 -20.07
N GLY A 317 -12.56 -6.32 -19.53
CA GLY A 317 -11.17 -5.92 -19.40
C GLY A 317 -10.89 -4.83 -18.35
N TYR A 318 -9.60 -4.48 -18.27
CA TYR A 318 -9.06 -3.60 -17.23
C TYR A 318 -9.64 -2.19 -17.24
N LYS A 319 -10.08 -1.67 -18.40
CA LYS A 319 -10.62 -0.29 -18.49
C LYS A 319 -11.97 -0.17 -17.81
N GLU A 320 -12.89 -1.08 -18.10
CA GLU A 320 -14.20 -1.08 -17.47
C GLU A 320 -14.09 -1.43 -15.99
N LEU A 321 -13.23 -2.40 -15.63
CA LEU A 321 -12.91 -2.70 -14.23
C LEU A 321 -12.39 -1.47 -13.49
N ALA A 322 -11.40 -0.76 -14.05
CA ALA A 322 -10.86 0.46 -13.44
C ALA A 322 -11.93 1.55 -13.30
N GLY A 323 -12.79 1.74 -14.31
CA GLY A 323 -13.92 2.67 -14.23
C GLY A 323 -14.88 2.35 -13.08
N LYS A 324 -15.27 1.08 -12.94
CA LYS A 324 -16.16 0.64 -11.84
C LYS A 324 -15.52 0.84 -10.46
N LEU A 325 -14.22 0.61 -10.32
CA LEU A 325 -13.51 0.88 -9.06
C LEU A 325 -13.37 2.39 -8.80
N ALA A 326 -13.11 3.19 -9.84
CA ALA A 326 -12.93 4.64 -9.74
C ALA A 326 -14.23 5.38 -9.38
N ASP A 327 -15.38 4.85 -9.79
CA ASP A 327 -16.72 5.41 -9.54
C ASP A 327 -17.34 4.95 -8.20
N SER A 328 -16.68 4.06 -7.45
CA SER A 328 -17.23 3.42 -6.26
C SER A 328 -16.84 4.16 -4.96
N ALA A 329 -17.85 4.57 -4.19
CA ALA A 329 -17.67 5.10 -2.85
C ALA A 329 -17.15 4.03 -1.87
N ASN A 330 -17.51 2.76 -2.08
CA ASN A 330 -16.95 1.66 -1.28
C ASN A 330 -15.44 1.51 -1.52
N VAL A 331 -14.95 1.72 -2.73
CA VAL A 331 -13.52 1.68 -3.05
C VAL A 331 -12.79 2.85 -2.38
N GLU A 332 -13.33 4.07 -2.46
CA GLU A 332 -12.78 5.23 -1.76
C GLU A 332 -12.71 4.99 -0.24
N PHE A 333 -13.80 4.50 0.36
CA PHE A 333 -13.83 4.07 1.76
C PHE A 333 -12.79 3.01 2.06
N CYS A 334 -12.62 2.04 1.16
CA CYS A 334 -11.66 0.97 1.37
C CYS A 334 -10.22 1.49 1.46
N VAL A 335 -9.83 2.39 0.56
CA VAL A 335 -8.50 3.01 0.56
C VAL A 335 -8.29 3.79 1.87
N ALA A 336 -9.26 4.62 2.26
CA ALA A 336 -9.21 5.37 3.51
C ALA A 336 -9.10 4.45 4.74
N ARG A 337 -9.83 3.33 4.74
CA ARG A 337 -9.77 2.33 5.81
C ARG A 337 -8.40 1.65 5.90
N HIS A 338 -7.77 1.35 4.77
CA HIS A 338 -6.40 0.83 4.76
C HIS A 338 -5.40 1.88 5.26
N TYR A 339 -5.57 3.15 4.90
CA TYR A 339 -4.75 4.23 5.42
C TYR A 339 -4.89 4.38 6.93
N PHE A 340 -6.10 4.45 7.44
CA PHE A 340 -6.37 4.48 8.88
C PHE A 340 -5.70 3.31 9.63
N ARG A 341 -5.79 2.09 9.09
CA ARG A 341 -5.16 0.91 9.69
C ARG A 341 -3.65 0.99 9.71
N TYR A 342 -3.06 1.55 8.65
CA TYR A 342 -1.62 1.80 8.59
C TYR A 342 -1.19 2.76 9.70
N GLU A 343 -1.90 3.87 9.86
CA GLU A 343 -1.55 4.85 10.90
C GLU A 343 -1.83 4.33 12.33
N ALA A 344 -2.95 3.62 12.52
CA ALA A 344 -3.34 3.09 13.82
C ALA A 344 -2.54 1.84 14.23
N GLY A 345 -1.95 1.13 13.27
CA GLY A 345 -1.26 -0.15 13.49
C GLY A 345 -2.19 -1.30 13.89
N ARG A 346 -3.50 -1.16 13.68
CA ARG A 346 -4.52 -2.17 14.04
C ARG A 346 -5.77 -2.04 13.18
N LEU A 347 -6.68 -3.01 13.33
CA LEU A 347 -8.02 -2.91 12.77
C LEU A 347 -8.84 -1.83 13.49
N GLN A 348 -9.67 -1.15 12.72
CA GLN A 348 -10.62 -0.15 13.19
C GLN A 348 -11.80 -0.80 13.91
N THR A 349 -12.31 -0.13 14.93
CA THR A 349 -13.57 -0.46 15.61
C THR A 349 -14.76 0.06 14.80
N ALA A 350 -15.99 -0.38 15.13
CA ALA A 350 -17.20 0.12 14.47
C ALA A 350 -17.37 1.65 14.58
N GLN A 351 -17.01 2.23 15.74
CA GLN A 351 -17.06 3.69 15.93
C GLN A 351 -16.02 4.41 15.04
N GLU A 352 -14.87 3.80 14.81
CA GLU A 352 -13.83 4.35 13.94
C GLU A 352 -14.19 4.20 12.45
N GLU A 353 -15.01 3.21 12.07
CA GLU A 353 -15.57 3.17 10.71
C GLU A 353 -16.44 4.39 10.42
N GLU A 354 -17.30 4.80 11.36
CA GLU A 354 -18.08 6.04 11.24
C GLU A 354 -17.17 7.27 11.16
N ALA A 355 -16.07 7.29 11.93
CA ALA A 355 -15.10 8.40 11.89
C ALA A 355 -14.36 8.48 10.54
N ILE A 356 -14.00 7.34 9.94
CA ILE A 356 -13.39 7.28 8.60
C ILE A 356 -14.36 7.82 7.54
N LEU A 357 -15.65 7.45 7.61
CA LEU A 357 -16.68 7.97 6.71
C LEU A 357 -16.82 9.50 6.82
N ASN A 358 -16.89 10.03 8.04
CA ASN A 358 -16.96 11.47 8.27
C ASN A 358 -15.71 12.22 7.77
N ALA A 359 -14.52 11.60 7.91
CA ALA A 359 -13.27 12.15 7.38
C ALA A 359 -13.28 12.21 5.85
N LEU A 360 -13.83 11.19 5.18
CA LEU A 360 -14.01 11.19 3.73
C LEU A 360 -14.98 12.26 3.26
N GLU A 361 -16.15 12.39 3.89
CA GLU A 361 -17.10 13.47 3.58
C GLU A 361 -16.46 14.86 3.70
N SER A 362 -15.63 15.04 4.74
CA SER A 362 -14.86 16.28 4.97
C SER A 362 -13.78 16.51 3.92
N SER A 363 -13.13 15.45 3.43
CA SER A 363 -12.16 15.50 2.32
C SER A 363 -12.85 15.83 0.99
N THR A 364 -14.02 15.26 0.72
CA THR A 364 -14.80 15.56 -0.49
C THR A 364 -15.20 17.03 -0.57
N ALA A 365 -15.58 17.64 0.56
CA ALA A 365 -15.84 19.07 0.63
C ALA A 365 -14.61 19.95 0.27
N GLN A 366 -13.40 19.38 0.33
CA GLN A 366 -12.12 20.03 0.01
C GLN A 366 -11.56 19.61 -1.36
N GLY A 367 -12.33 18.87 -2.17
CA GLY A 367 -11.96 18.49 -3.53
C GLY A 367 -11.53 17.02 -3.72
N SER A 368 -11.70 16.16 -2.72
CA SER A 368 -11.44 14.70 -2.81
C SER A 368 -10.00 14.31 -3.18
N SER A 369 -8.98 15.07 -2.78
CA SER A 369 -7.59 14.68 -3.04
C SER A 369 -7.07 13.63 -2.05
N LEU A 370 -6.05 12.85 -2.46
CA LEU A 370 -5.36 11.92 -1.56
C LEU A 370 -4.76 12.66 -0.35
N ARG A 371 -4.23 13.86 -0.57
CA ARG A 371 -3.70 14.73 0.47
C ARG A 371 -4.79 15.15 1.47
N ALA A 372 -5.98 15.53 1.00
CA ALA A 372 -7.10 15.87 1.88
C ALA A 372 -7.60 14.64 2.65
N MET A 373 -7.67 13.47 2.01
CA MET A 373 -8.03 12.21 2.68
C MET A 373 -7.06 11.89 3.82
N VAL A 374 -5.75 11.92 3.54
CA VAL A 374 -4.69 11.70 4.53
C VAL A 374 -4.83 12.69 5.69
N ARG A 375 -4.93 13.98 5.38
CA ARG A 375 -5.10 15.05 6.38
C ARG A 375 -6.29 14.78 7.31
N GLU A 376 -7.45 14.45 6.76
CA GLU A 376 -8.66 14.24 7.55
C GLU A 376 -8.60 12.95 8.39
N LEU A 377 -7.96 11.90 7.88
CA LEU A 377 -7.76 10.65 8.63
C LEU A 377 -6.78 10.83 9.80
N SER A 378 -5.70 11.60 9.61
CA SER A 378 -4.77 11.92 10.69
C SER A 378 -5.38 12.80 11.80
N ARG A 379 -6.56 13.39 11.58
CA ARG A 379 -7.33 14.14 12.59
C ARG A 379 -8.27 13.26 13.42
N VAL A 380 -8.51 12.01 13.00
CA VAL A 380 -9.42 11.11 13.70
C VAL A 380 -8.94 10.89 15.14
N ASN A 381 -9.90 10.82 16.07
CA ASN A 381 -9.61 10.73 17.50
C ASN A 381 -8.71 9.55 17.87
N SER A 382 -8.63 8.49 17.06
CA SER A 382 -7.70 7.37 17.26
C SER A 382 -6.23 7.79 17.26
N MET A 383 -5.87 8.98 16.77
CA MET A 383 -4.52 9.58 16.91
C MET A 383 -4.29 10.23 18.27
N ARG A 384 -5.33 10.86 18.82
CA ARG A 384 -5.25 11.63 20.08
C ARG A 384 -5.68 10.84 21.31
N TYR A 385 -6.47 9.79 21.11
CA TYR A 385 -7.04 8.96 22.15
C TYR A 385 -6.87 7.48 21.82
N HIS A 386 -6.69 6.69 22.87
CA HIS A 386 -6.64 5.23 22.80
C HIS A 386 -7.63 4.63 23.78
N ARG A 387 -8.11 3.43 23.49
CA ARG A 387 -8.93 2.66 24.42
C ARG A 387 -8.02 1.65 25.11
N VAL A 388 -8.10 1.61 26.44
CA VAL A 388 -7.39 0.61 27.24
C VAL A 388 -7.99 -0.76 26.95
N GLU A 389 -7.16 -1.70 26.54
CA GLU A 389 -7.55 -3.10 26.28
C GLU A 389 -7.83 -3.88 27.56
#